data_AF-A0A1U7SKQ6-F1
#
_entry.id   AF-A0A1U7SKQ6-F1
#
_cell.length_a   1.000
_cell.length_b   1.000
_cell.length_c   1.000
_cell.angle_alpha   90.00
_cell.angle_beta   90.00
_cell.angle_gamma   90.00
#
_symmetry.space_group_name_H-M   'P 1'
#
loop_
_entity.id
_entity.type
_entity.pdbx_description
1 polymer ?
#
loop_
_entity_poly.entity_id
_entity_poly.type
_entity_poly.pdbx_seq_one_letter_code
_entity_poly.pdbx_strand_id
1 'polypeptide(L)'
;PPGSGPFPGIIEIYGFGGGLLEHRACLLANHGFAALALAYYGYEDLQKDAKEFHLEYFEEAVNYMLQHPQVKGPGIGLLGMSKGGDLCMSMASFLKGIAAVVTINACLGNTASWLHYKDISIPPVGFNFKRMKIYKSRVADVKNVLNNPLNEPDRQSLIPLEKAKSHFLFIASKDDKIWNSEFFAIEATKLLQAHGKKPEIICYSGAGHYIEPPFFPVCEATMHSFVNRLVFWGGEPKAHSEAQVDAWQRIQAFFSKHLNGKEYLIPSKL
;
A
#
# COMPACT_ATOMS: atom_id res chain seq x y z
N PRO A 1 -7.80 20.11 -5.11
CA PRO A 1 -9.07 20.53 -4.48
C PRO A 1 -9.43 21.97 -4.83
N PRO A 2 -10.72 22.35 -4.90
CA PRO A 2 -11.11 23.76 -4.97
C PRO A 2 -10.68 24.50 -3.69
N GLY A 3 -10.38 25.80 -3.82
CA GLY A 3 -9.90 26.65 -2.72
C GLY A 3 -8.53 27.25 -2.99
N SER A 4 -8.07 28.12 -2.09
CA SER A 4 -6.82 28.89 -2.25
C SER A 4 -5.52 28.09 -2.04
N GLY A 5 -5.61 26.90 -1.45
CA GLY A 5 -4.46 26.11 -1.02
C GLY A 5 -3.56 26.84 0.00
N PRO A 6 -2.34 26.33 0.24
CA PRO A 6 -1.84 25.03 -0.23
C PRO A 6 -2.50 23.86 0.52
N PHE A 7 -2.47 22.67 -0.09
CA PHE A 7 -3.14 21.47 0.41
C PHE A 7 -2.13 20.42 0.91
N PRO A 8 -2.48 19.59 1.90
CA PRO A 8 -1.66 18.42 2.25
C PRO A 8 -1.48 17.51 1.04
N GLY A 9 -0.23 17.16 0.73
CA GLY A 9 0.11 16.32 -0.42
C GLY A 9 0.05 14.83 -0.08
N ILE A 10 -0.50 14.02 -0.99
CA ILE A 10 -0.50 12.56 -0.91
C ILE A 10 0.01 11.99 -2.24
N ILE A 11 0.93 11.03 -2.20
CA ILE A 11 1.25 10.17 -3.34
C ILE A 11 0.55 8.83 -3.14
N GLU A 12 -0.11 8.37 -4.18
CA GLU A 12 -0.94 7.18 -4.20
C GLU A 12 -0.31 6.16 -5.16
N ILE A 13 -0.09 4.93 -4.67
CA ILE A 13 0.63 3.87 -5.39
C ILE A 13 -0.19 2.56 -5.32
N TYR A 14 -0.65 2.09 -6.47
CA TYR A 14 -1.35 0.80 -6.59
C TYR A 14 -0.37 -0.40 -6.66
N GLY A 15 -0.93 -1.61 -6.54
CA GLY A 15 -0.18 -2.86 -6.67
C GLY A 15 0.22 -3.19 -8.11
N PHE A 16 0.62 -4.45 -8.35
CA PHE A 16 0.86 -4.91 -9.71
C PHE A 16 -0.41 -4.89 -10.56
N GLY A 17 -0.25 -4.45 -11.80
CA GLY A 17 -1.25 -4.26 -12.85
C GLY A 17 -0.67 -3.42 -13.99
N GLY A 18 0.25 -2.51 -13.65
CA GLY A 18 0.80 -1.51 -14.56
C GLY A 18 -0.22 -0.40 -14.82
N GLY A 19 0.13 0.54 -15.67
CA GLY A 19 -0.75 1.65 -16.01
C GLY A 19 -0.83 2.70 -14.90
N LEU A 20 -1.84 3.57 -15.02
CA LEU A 20 -2.14 4.63 -14.08
C LEU A 20 -3.62 4.54 -13.67
N LEU A 21 -3.88 4.31 -12.38
CA LEU A 21 -5.23 4.25 -11.82
C LEU A 21 -5.50 5.51 -11.00
N GLU A 22 -6.32 6.41 -11.53
CA GLU A 22 -6.50 7.75 -10.92
C GLU A 22 -7.65 7.84 -9.92
N HIS A 23 -8.62 6.92 -10.00
CA HIS A 23 -9.90 7.03 -9.31
C HIS A 23 -9.79 7.29 -7.79
N ARG A 24 -8.86 6.63 -7.09
CA ARG A 24 -8.64 6.84 -5.65
C ARG A 24 -8.03 8.21 -5.35
N ALA A 25 -7.05 8.66 -6.14
CA ALA A 25 -6.45 9.97 -5.99
C ALA A 25 -7.46 11.09 -6.28
N CYS A 26 -8.30 10.94 -7.32
CA CYS A 26 -9.38 11.88 -7.61
C CYS A 26 -10.36 12.00 -6.43
N LEU A 27 -10.73 10.87 -5.82
CA LEU A 27 -11.62 10.88 -4.66
C LEU A 27 -10.95 11.53 -3.44
N LEU A 28 -9.67 11.26 -3.16
CA LEU A 28 -8.92 11.97 -2.10
C LEU A 28 -8.87 13.48 -2.35
N ALA A 29 -8.75 13.91 -3.61
CA ALA A 29 -8.71 15.33 -3.96
C ALA A 29 -10.02 16.07 -3.63
N ASN A 30 -11.16 15.37 -3.60
CA ASN A 30 -12.43 15.91 -3.12
C ASN A 30 -12.50 16.10 -1.60
N HIS A 31 -11.55 15.54 -0.86
CA HIS A 31 -11.44 15.64 0.59
C HIS A 31 -10.30 16.57 1.05
N GLY A 32 -9.87 17.48 0.19
CA GLY A 32 -8.93 18.55 0.55
C GLY A 32 -7.45 18.17 0.50
N PHE A 33 -7.11 17.06 -0.17
CA PHE A 33 -5.72 16.65 -0.41
C PHE A 33 -5.26 17.01 -1.83
N ALA A 34 -4.01 17.43 -2.01
CA ALA A 34 -3.36 17.40 -3.31
C ALA A 34 -2.86 15.96 -3.53
N ALA A 35 -3.50 15.19 -4.42
CA ALA A 35 -3.20 13.78 -4.59
C ALA A 35 -2.54 13.52 -5.96
N LEU A 36 -1.41 12.80 -5.94
CA LEU A 36 -0.71 12.31 -7.14
C LEU A 36 -0.92 10.79 -7.23
N ALA A 37 -1.68 10.34 -8.23
CA ALA A 37 -1.63 8.94 -8.63
C ALA A 37 -0.30 8.69 -9.36
N LEU A 38 0.49 7.74 -8.88
CA LEU A 38 1.84 7.49 -9.40
C LEU A 38 1.92 6.13 -10.09
N ALA A 39 2.05 6.15 -11.42
CA ALA A 39 2.48 5.00 -12.20
C ALA A 39 3.98 4.74 -11.96
N TYR A 40 4.42 3.49 -12.07
CA TYR A 40 5.83 3.12 -11.90
C TYR A 40 6.32 2.02 -12.86
N TYR A 41 5.42 1.46 -13.66
CA TYR A 41 5.73 0.59 -14.80
C TYR A 41 4.48 0.38 -15.67
N GLY A 42 4.68 -0.09 -16.90
CA GLY A 42 3.60 -0.46 -17.82
C GLY A 42 2.69 0.71 -18.21
N TYR A 43 3.22 1.93 -18.23
CA TYR A 43 2.49 3.16 -18.55
C TYR A 43 3.39 4.10 -19.35
N GLU A 44 2.89 4.59 -20.49
CA GLU A 44 3.61 5.50 -21.39
C GLU A 44 5.05 5.05 -21.70
N ASP A 45 6.05 5.88 -21.39
CA ASP A 45 7.47 5.65 -21.62
C ASP A 45 8.19 4.97 -20.43
N LEU A 46 7.47 4.67 -19.34
CA LEU A 46 8.01 3.88 -18.24
C LEU A 46 8.36 2.47 -18.68
N GLN A 47 9.22 1.83 -17.91
CA GLN A 47 9.60 0.43 -18.13
C GLN A 47 8.37 -0.48 -18.29
N LYS A 48 8.45 -1.42 -19.22
CA LYS A 48 7.32 -2.29 -19.58
C LYS A 48 7.12 -3.44 -18.60
N ASP A 49 8.21 -3.93 -18.01
CA ASP A 49 8.18 -5.03 -17.06
C ASP A 49 8.46 -4.52 -15.63
N ALA A 50 8.25 -5.41 -14.66
CA ALA A 50 8.39 -5.14 -13.25
C ALA A 50 9.52 -5.99 -12.64
N LYS A 51 10.66 -6.11 -13.33
CA LYS A 51 11.79 -6.90 -12.82
C LYS A 51 12.50 -6.22 -11.65
N GLU A 52 12.71 -4.93 -11.76
CA GLU A 52 13.41 -4.12 -10.76
C GLU A 52 12.83 -2.71 -10.68
N PHE A 53 12.98 -2.09 -9.52
CA PHE A 53 12.55 -0.74 -9.23
C PHE A 53 13.67 0.04 -8.54
N HIS A 54 13.78 1.33 -8.86
CA HIS A 54 14.77 2.24 -8.29
C HIS A 54 14.05 3.30 -7.44
N LEU A 55 14.39 3.42 -6.16
CA LEU A 55 13.76 4.39 -5.27
C LEU A 55 14.05 5.84 -5.65
N GLU A 56 15.06 6.09 -6.48
CA GLU A 56 15.36 7.40 -7.08
C GLU A 56 14.15 7.94 -7.88
N TYR A 57 13.45 7.10 -8.64
CA TYR A 57 12.22 7.49 -9.35
C TYR A 57 11.13 7.99 -8.39
N PHE A 58 10.97 7.28 -7.26
CA PHE A 58 9.99 7.66 -6.25
C PHE A 58 10.44 8.88 -5.44
N GLU A 59 11.74 9.08 -5.26
CA GLU A 59 12.34 10.29 -4.68
C GLU A 59 12.08 11.53 -5.55
N GLU A 60 12.17 11.39 -6.87
CA GLU A 60 11.78 12.44 -7.82
C GLU A 60 10.30 12.81 -7.69
N ALA A 61 9.40 11.82 -7.57
CA ALA A 61 7.97 12.06 -7.36
C ALA A 61 7.68 12.79 -6.02
N VAL A 62 8.39 12.42 -4.95
CA VAL A 62 8.30 13.12 -3.65
C VAL A 62 8.77 14.56 -3.78
N ASN A 63 9.91 14.79 -4.44
CA ASN A 63 10.47 16.12 -4.65
C ASN A 63 9.55 17.00 -5.53
N TYR A 64 9.00 16.44 -6.61
CA TYR A 64 8.02 17.10 -7.46
C TYR A 64 6.82 17.59 -6.64
N MET A 65 6.25 16.72 -5.82
CA MET A 65 5.13 17.08 -4.94
C MET A 65 5.51 18.16 -3.93
N LEU A 66 6.67 18.06 -3.29
CA LEU A 66 7.11 19.04 -2.28
C LEU A 66 7.46 20.42 -2.87
N GLN A 67 7.83 20.48 -4.14
CA GLN A 67 8.13 21.73 -4.85
C GLN A 67 6.89 22.39 -5.45
N HIS A 68 5.78 21.66 -5.56
CA HIS A 68 4.56 22.18 -6.15
C HIS A 68 3.93 23.28 -5.26
N PRO A 69 3.63 24.49 -5.78
CA PRO A 69 3.22 25.65 -4.96
C PRO A 69 1.88 25.45 -4.22
N GLN A 70 1.06 24.50 -4.66
CA GLN A 70 -0.21 24.14 -4.03
C GLN A 70 -0.10 22.96 -3.05
N VAL A 71 1.11 22.44 -2.79
CA VAL A 71 1.36 21.40 -1.78
C VAL A 71 1.97 22.05 -0.54
N LYS A 72 1.38 21.76 0.62
CA LYS A 72 1.64 22.48 1.87
C LYS A 72 3.02 22.17 2.48
N GLY A 73 3.50 20.93 2.35
CA GLY A 73 4.69 20.46 3.06
C GLY A 73 4.53 20.50 4.60
N PRO A 74 5.62 20.32 5.37
CA PRO A 74 7.01 20.07 4.92
C PRO A 74 7.26 18.62 4.47
N GLY A 75 6.28 17.73 4.63
CA GLY A 75 6.30 16.37 4.12
C GLY A 75 4.98 16.00 3.45
N ILE A 76 4.97 14.87 2.75
CA ILE A 76 3.79 14.30 2.08
C ILE A 76 3.33 13.01 2.75
N GLY A 77 2.09 12.63 2.48
CA GLY A 77 1.55 11.31 2.79
C GLY A 77 1.79 10.31 1.66
N LEU A 78 1.93 9.03 2.02
CA LEU A 78 1.95 7.92 1.07
C LEU A 78 0.78 6.99 1.33
N LEU A 79 0.02 6.64 0.29
CA LEU A 79 -1.04 5.63 0.34
C LEU A 79 -0.72 4.51 -0.64
N GLY A 80 -0.42 3.33 -0.12
CA GLY A 80 -0.05 2.17 -0.93
C GLY A 80 -0.93 0.95 -0.69
N MET A 81 -1.29 0.23 -1.74
CA MET A 81 -1.99 -1.07 -1.64
C MET A 81 -1.15 -2.19 -2.26
N SER A 82 -1.14 -3.37 -1.64
CA SER A 82 -0.43 -4.55 -2.17
C SER A 82 1.06 -4.24 -2.39
N LYS A 83 1.62 -4.45 -3.60
CA LYS A 83 2.98 -4.00 -3.97
C LYS A 83 3.22 -2.52 -3.69
N GLY A 84 2.25 -1.66 -3.97
CA GLY A 84 2.36 -0.22 -3.66
C GLY A 84 2.55 0.05 -2.16
N GLY A 85 2.03 -0.82 -1.29
CA GLY A 85 2.25 -0.70 0.16
C GLY A 85 3.68 -1.04 0.59
N ASP A 86 4.30 -2.05 -0.02
CA ASP A 86 5.70 -2.38 0.25
C ASP A 86 6.66 -1.30 -0.31
N LEU A 87 6.30 -0.69 -1.45
CA LEU A 87 7.00 0.48 -2.00
C LEU A 87 6.86 1.68 -1.08
N CYS A 88 5.67 1.99 -0.56
CA CYS A 88 5.46 3.08 0.40
C CYS A 88 6.27 2.89 1.69
N MET A 89 6.35 1.67 2.22
CA MET A 89 7.22 1.36 3.37
C MET A 89 8.69 1.55 3.02
N SER A 90 9.12 1.10 1.84
CA SER A 90 10.49 1.26 1.38
C SER A 90 10.87 2.74 1.19
N MET A 91 10.00 3.51 0.54
CA MET A 91 10.15 4.97 0.42
C MET A 91 10.32 5.61 1.79
N ALA A 92 9.46 5.28 2.76
CA ALA A 92 9.54 5.85 4.11
C ALA A 92 10.82 5.46 4.86
N SER A 93 11.39 4.29 4.59
CA SER A 93 12.64 3.82 5.19
C SER A 93 13.90 4.48 4.63
N PHE A 94 13.89 4.89 3.36
CA PHE A 94 15.09 5.36 2.66
C PHE A 94 15.06 6.84 2.28
N LEU A 95 13.88 7.39 2.00
CA LEU A 95 13.70 8.74 1.47
C LEU A 95 13.36 9.74 2.59
N LYS A 96 13.58 11.02 2.29
CA LYS A 96 13.17 12.14 3.16
C LYS A 96 11.83 12.72 2.70
N GLY A 97 11.23 13.58 3.51
CA GLY A 97 10.01 14.30 3.13
C GLY A 97 8.71 13.50 3.24
N ILE A 98 8.73 12.32 3.87
CA ILE A 98 7.54 11.48 4.06
C ILE A 98 7.07 11.59 5.52
N ALA A 99 5.93 12.22 5.73
CA ALA A 99 5.38 12.48 7.06
C ALA A 99 4.48 11.33 7.56
N ALA A 100 3.70 10.72 6.67
CA ALA A 100 2.69 9.74 7.04
C ALA A 100 2.54 8.66 5.96
N VAL A 101 2.33 7.42 6.36
CA VAL A 101 2.19 6.27 5.45
C VAL A 101 0.96 5.47 5.84
N VAL A 102 0.10 5.21 4.87
CA VAL A 102 -0.99 4.25 4.98
C VAL A 102 -0.71 3.10 4.04
N THR A 103 -0.76 1.87 4.54
CA THR A 103 -0.67 0.66 3.71
C THR A 103 -1.95 -0.15 3.80
N ILE A 104 -2.36 -0.73 2.68
CA ILE A 104 -3.52 -1.60 2.55
C ILE A 104 -3.04 -2.96 2.04
N ASN A 105 -3.20 -4.01 2.85
CA ASN A 105 -2.86 -5.39 2.48
C ASN A 105 -1.44 -5.56 1.91
N ALA A 106 -0.47 -4.90 2.54
CA ALA A 106 0.93 -4.93 2.12
C ALA A 106 1.72 -6.08 2.75
N CYS A 107 2.77 -6.52 2.06
CA CYS A 107 3.78 -7.40 2.65
C CYS A 107 4.85 -6.58 3.38
N LEU A 108 5.34 -7.09 4.50
CA LEU A 108 6.45 -6.49 5.26
C LEU A 108 7.81 -6.59 4.53
N GLY A 109 7.95 -7.54 3.60
CA GLY A 109 9.12 -7.69 2.73
C GLY A 109 8.86 -7.13 1.34
N ASN A 110 9.94 -6.81 0.62
CA ASN A 110 9.90 -6.40 -0.78
C ASN A 110 9.43 -7.57 -1.67
N THR A 111 8.31 -7.42 -2.37
CA THR A 111 7.73 -8.50 -3.18
C THR A 111 8.05 -8.40 -4.67
N ALA A 112 8.24 -9.57 -5.30
CA ALA A 112 8.28 -9.87 -6.75
C ALA A 112 9.31 -9.16 -7.66
N SER A 113 9.84 -8.01 -7.27
CA SER A 113 10.81 -7.22 -8.03
C SER A 113 12.04 -6.94 -7.18
N TRP A 114 13.21 -6.84 -7.78
CA TRP A 114 14.36 -6.26 -7.09
C TRP A 114 14.10 -4.79 -6.77
N LEU A 115 14.58 -4.32 -5.62
CA LEU A 115 14.47 -2.92 -5.23
C LEU A 115 15.85 -2.35 -4.96
N HIS A 116 16.17 -1.24 -5.61
CA HIS A 116 17.46 -0.57 -5.53
C HIS A 116 17.31 0.83 -4.96
N TYR A 117 18.30 1.25 -4.18
CA TYR A 117 18.50 2.65 -3.82
C TYR A 117 19.98 2.89 -3.57
N LYS A 118 20.64 3.65 -4.44
CA LYS A 118 22.10 3.83 -4.42
C LYS A 118 22.79 2.46 -4.37
N ASP A 119 23.68 2.24 -3.41
CA ASP A 119 24.44 1.00 -3.25
C ASP A 119 23.65 -0.12 -2.53
N ILE A 120 22.38 0.12 -2.18
CA ILE A 120 21.52 -0.84 -1.47
C ILE A 120 20.64 -1.56 -2.47
N SER A 121 20.60 -2.89 -2.37
CA SER A 121 19.68 -3.75 -3.12
C SER A 121 18.93 -4.67 -2.17
N ILE A 122 17.60 -4.70 -2.29
CA ILE A 122 16.72 -5.59 -1.54
C ILE A 122 16.12 -6.60 -2.54
N PRO A 123 16.41 -7.90 -2.41
CA PRO A 123 15.82 -8.92 -3.26
C PRO A 123 14.32 -9.10 -3.00
N PRO A 124 13.57 -9.65 -3.97
CA PRO A 124 12.18 -10.02 -3.72
C PRO A 124 12.07 -11.20 -2.75
N VAL A 125 11.00 -11.24 -1.96
CA VAL A 125 10.61 -12.44 -1.19
C VAL A 125 10.43 -13.62 -2.16
N GLY A 126 10.94 -14.79 -1.79
CA GLY A 126 10.77 -16.02 -2.55
C GLY A 126 9.32 -16.53 -2.60
N PHE A 127 9.03 -17.29 -3.65
CA PHE A 127 7.74 -17.94 -3.86
C PHE A 127 7.89 -19.46 -3.89
N ASN A 128 6.99 -20.18 -3.23
CA ASN A 128 6.87 -21.63 -3.32
C ASN A 128 5.52 -22.01 -3.94
N PHE A 129 5.50 -22.11 -5.26
CA PHE A 129 4.29 -22.46 -6.03
C PHE A 129 3.76 -23.88 -5.76
N LYS A 130 4.51 -24.75 -5.06
CA LYS A 130 3.97 -26.04 -4.59
C LYS A 130 2.88 -25.87 -3.52
N ARG A 131 2.82 -24.70 -2.86
CA ARG A 131 1.78 -24.35 -1.87
C ARG A 131 0.51 -23.77 -2.51
N MET A 132 0.51 -23.53 -3.83
CA MET A 132 -0.66 -23.10 -4.57
C MET A 132 -1.68 -24.23 -4.66
N LYS A 133 -2.97 -23.91 -4.49
CA LYS A 133 -4.07 -24.87 -4.67
C LYS A 133 -4.92 -24.44 -5.85
N ILE A 134 -5.18 -25.36 -6.79
CA ILE A 134 -6.06 -25.11 -7.93
C ILE A 134 -7.35 -25.89 -7.70
N TYR A 135 -8.49 -25.19 -7.72
CA TYR A 135 -9.80 -25.79 -7.50
C TYR A 135 -10.42 -26.29 -8.81
N LYS A 136 -11.51 -27.09 -8.72
CA LYS A 136 -12.27 -27.57 -9.89
C LYS A 136 -12.76 -26.42 -10.78
N SER A 137 -13.03 -25.25 -10.20
CA SER A 137 -13.38 -24.01 -10.89
C SER A 137 -12.23 -23.41 -11.73
N ARG A 138 -11.02 -24.00 -11.68
CA ARG A 138 -9.76 -23.49 -12.26
C ARG A 138 -9.24 -22.20 -11.65
N VAL A 139 -9.87 -21.70 -10.59
CA VAL A 139 -9.37 -20.59 -9.78
C VAL A 139 -8.33 -21.13 -8.80
N ALA A 140 -7.24 -20.39 -8.64
CA ALA A 140 -6.14 -20.72 -7.74
C ALA A 140 -6.25 -19.94 -6.41
N ASP A 141 -5.95 -20.63 -5.31
CA ASP A 141 -5.61 -20.01 -4.03
C ASP A 141 -4.08 -19.93 -3.95
N VAL A 142 -3.58 -18.70 -3.82
CA VAL A 142 -2.15 -18.38 -3.79
C VAL A 142 -1.70 -17.86 -2.42
N LYS A 143 -2.57 -17.87 -1.41
CA LYS A 143 -2.35 -17.25 -0.08
C LYS A 143 -1.05 -17.67 0.58
N ASN A 144 -0.65 -18.92 0.36
CA ASN A 144 0.53 -19.53 1.00
C ASN A 144 1.74 -19.63 0.06
N VAL A 145 1.67 -19.07 -1.15
CA VAL A 145 2.76 -19.17 -2.14
C VAL A 145 3.93 -18.30 -1.72
N LEU A 146 3.69 -17.07 -1.24
CA LEU A 146 4.75 -16.20 -0.73
C LEU A 146 5.43 -16.85 0.50
N ASN A 147 6.76 -16.83 0.55
CA ASN A 147 7.48 -17.20 1.76
C ASN A 147 7.30 -16.16 2.86
N ASN A 148 7.63 -16.52 4.10
CA ASN A 148 7.62 -15.57 5.19
C ASN A 148 8.95 -14.80 5.20
N PRO A 149 8.97 -13.48 4.92
CA PRO A 149 10.20 -12.69 4.89
C PRO A 149 10.84 -12.53 6.26
N LEU A 150 10.21 -12.97 7.36
CA LEU A 150 10.86 -12.99 8.68
C LEU A 150 11.79 -14.19 8.90
N ASN A 151 11.75 -15.18 8.01
CA ASN A 151 12.53 -16.41 8.11
C ASN A 151 13.68 -16.42 7.09
N GLU A 152 14.77 -17.08 7.42
CA GLU A 152 15.84 -17.35 6.44
C GLU A 152 15.35 -18.34 5.35
N PRO A 153 15.80 -18.21 4.09
CA PRO A 153 16.75 -17.20 3.59
C PRO A 153 16.08 -15.88 3.16
N ASP A 154 14.75 -15.76 3.27
CA ASP A 154 14.00 -14.61 2.76
C ASP A 154 14.15 -13.34 3.60
N ARG A 155 14.84 -13.41 4.75
CA ARG A 155 15.07 -12.27 5.65
C ARG A 155 15.77 -11.08 5.00
N GLN A 156 16.60 -11.32 3.98
CA GLN A 156 17.22 -10.28 3.18
C GLN A 156 16.23 -9.40 2.41
N SER A 157 14.98 -9.85 2.22
CA SER A 157 13.92 -9.06 1.55
C SER A 157 13.19 -8.11 2.50
N LEU A 158 13.48 -8.15 3.81
CA LEU A 158 12.79 -7.29 4.78
C LEU A 158 13.08 -5.82 4.52
N ILE A 159 12.01 -5.03 4.53
CA ILE A 159 12.10 -3.58 4.46
C ILE A 159 12.56 -3.08 5.84
N PRO A 160 13.62 -2.25 5.93
CA PRO A 160 14.17 -1.77 7.20
C PRO A 160 13.28 -0.65 7.79
N LEU A 161 12.08 -1.03 8.22
CA LEU A 161 11.01 -0.13 8.64
C LEU A 161 11.37 0.66 9.90
N GLU A 162 12.31 0.14 10.71
CA GLU A 162 12.88 0.83 11.85
C GLU A 162 13.53 2.17 11.47
N LYS A 163 14.06 2.30 10.25
CA LYS A 163 14.69 3.54 9.75
C LYS A 163 13.68 4.67 9.47
N ALA A 164 12.42 4.32 9.19
CA ALA A 164 11.43 5.30 8.77
C ALA A 164 11.07 6.30 9.88
N LYS A 165 10.94 7.59 9.58
CA LYS A 165 10.54 8.59 10.60
C LYS A 165 9.04 8.90 10.58
N SER A 166 8.32 8.32 9.62
CA SER A 166 6.92 8.61 9.35
C SER A 166 5.98 8.01 10.40
N HIS A 167 4.78 8.58 10.48
CA HIS A 167 3.65 7.93 11.14
C HIS A 167 3.08 6.82 10.23
N PHE A 168 2.59 5.73 10.82
CA PHE A 168 2.06 4.59 10.07
C PHE A 168 0.64 4.23 10.47
N LEU A 169 -0.19 3.91 9.48
CA LEU A 169 -1.44 3.19 9.61
C LEU A 169 -1.39 1.94 8.72
N PHE A 170 -1.55 0.77 9.32
CA PHE A 170 -1.67 -0.50 8.61
C PHE A 170 -3.14 -0.92 8.54
N ILE A 171 -3.65 -1.05 7.33
CA ILE A 171 -4.95 -1.62 7.04
C ILE A 171 -4.74 -3.02 6.48
N ALA A 172 -5.30 -4.01 7.14
CA ALA A 172 -5.18 -5.41 6.77
C ALA A 172 -6.54 -6.10 6.70
N SER A 173 -6.61 -7.15 5.90
CA SER A 173 -7.81 -7.91 5.63
C SER A 173 -7.58 -9.37 6.02
N LYS A 174 -8.47 -9.93 6.85
CA LYS A 174 -8.31 -11.29 7.38
C LYS A 174 -8.60 -12.37 6.35
N ASP A 175 -9.47 -12.08 5.39
CA ASP A 175 -9.79 -12.99 4.29
C ASP A 175 -8.96 -12.73 3.02
N ASP A 176 -7.87 -11.97 3.12
CA ASP A 176 -6.91 -11.84 2.01
C ASP A 176 -6.41 -13.22 1.55
N LYS A 177 -6.57 -13.48 0.24
CA LYS A 177 -6.19 -14.73 -0.43
C LYS A 177 -4.89 -14.64 -1.23
N ILE A 178 -4.21 -13.49 -1.20
CA ILE A 178 -2.91 -13.29 -1.85
C ILE A 178 -1.78 -13.60 -0.90
N TRP A 179 -1.88 -13.12 0.33
CA TRP A 179 -0.97 -13.44 1.42
C TRP A 179 -1.58 -13.13 2.78
N ASN A 180 -0.84 -13.39 3.86
CA ASN A 180 -1.31 -13.10 5.21
C ASN A 180 -1.08 -11.64 5.60
N SER A 181 -1.91 -10.74 5.09
CA SER A 181 -1.84 -9.29 5.36
C SER A 181 -2.00 -8.95 6.85
N GLU A 182 -2.86 -9.65 7.59
CA GLU A 182 -3.01 -9.47 9.04
C GLU A 182 -1.69 -9.77 9.77
N PHE A 183 -1.06 -10.90 9.45
CA PHE A 183 0.24 -11.25 10.01
C PHE A 183 1.30 -10.18 9.72
N PHE A 184 1.44 -9.74 8.46
CA PHE A 184 2.44 -8.74 8.11
C PHE A 184 2.21 -7.39 8.79
N ALA A 185 0.95 -6.93 8.88
CA ALA A 185 0.62 -5.70 9.59
C ALA A 185 0.94 -5.78 11.10
N ILE A 186 0.66 -6.92 11.75
CA ILE A 186 0.98 -7.15 13.15
C ILE A 186 2.50 -7.15 13.38
N GLU A 187 3.26 -7.84 12.54
CA GLU A 187 4.72 -7.89 12.67
C GLU A 187 5.38 -6.54 12.36
N ALA A 188 4.88 -5.79 11.37
CA ALA A 188 5.30 -4.41 11.11
C ALA A 188 5.05 -3.50 12.33
N THR A 189 3.88 -3.65 12.95
CA THR A 189 3.51 -2.93 14.17
C THR A 189 4.47 -3.23 15.31
N LYS A 190 4.76 -4.52 15.58
CA LYS A 190 5.73 -4.93 16.61
C LYS A 190 7.12 -4.38 16.35
N LEU A 191 7.60 -4.47 15.10
CA LEU A 191 8.91 -3.96 14.70
C LEU A 191 9.04 -2.46 14.98
N LEU A 192 8.02 -1.68 14.63
CA LEU A 192 8.00 -0.24 14.87
C LEU A 192 7.89 0.12 16.37
N GLN A 193 7.07 -0.62 17.14
CA GLN A 193 6.94 -0.44 18.58
C GLN A 193 8.24 -0.73 19.33
N ALA A 194 8.97 -1.78 18.93
CA ALA A 194 10.28 -2.11 19.48
C ALA A 194 11.31 -0.98 19.27
N HIS A 195 11.09 -0.10 18.29
CA HIS A 195 11.90 1.08 18.00
C HIS A 195 11.24 2.39 18.45
N GLY A 196 10.34 2.33 19.43
CA GLY A 196 9.76 3.50 20.09
C GLY A 196 8.68 4.24 19.29
N LYS A 197 8.18 3.68 18.18
CA LYS A 197 7.12 4.28 17.38
C LYS A 197 5.74 3.76 17.79
N LYS A 198 4.69 4.49 17.41
CA LYS A 198 3.29 4.17 17.73
C LYS A 198 2.45 4.09 16.45
N PRO A 199 2.59 3.01 15.66
CA PRO A 199 1.76 2.82 14.48
C PRO A 199 0.31 2.49 14.88
N GLU A 200 -0.63 2.82 14.00
CA GLU A 200 -2.02 2.40 14.08
C GLU A 200 -2.21 1.14 13.20
N ILE A 201 -3.06 0.19 13.63
CA ILE A 201 -3.35 -1.04 12.89
C ILE A 201 -4.84 -1.35 12.95
N ILE A 202 -5.40 -1.80 11.82
CA ILE A 202 -6.82 -2.13 11.68
C ILE A 202 -6.93 -3.37 10.81
N CYS A 203 -7.59 -4.40 11.34
CA CYS A 203 -7.76 -5.69 10.66
C CYS A 203 -9.24 -5.98 10.44
N TYR A 204 -9.68 -5.98 9.18
CA TYR A 204 -11.07 -6.20 8.79
C TYR A 204 -11.37 -7.70 8.62
N SER A 205 -12.33 -8.19 9.39
CA SER A 205 -12.86 -9.56 9.22
C SER A 205 -13.73 -9.65 7.96
N GLY A 206 -13.60 -10.74 7.21
CA GLY A 206 -14.39 -10.96 5.98
C GLY A 206 -14.06 -10.04 4.82
N ALA A 207 -13.04 -9.17 4.93
CA ALA A 207 -12.56 -8.36 3.82
C ALA A 207 -11.41 -9.08 3.08
N GLY A 208 -11.28 -8.80 1.78
CA GLY A 208 -10.31 -9.43 0.87
C GLY A 208 -9.14 -8.50 0.52
N HIS A 209 -8.38 -8.86 -0.51
CA HIS A 209 -7.15 -8.15 -0.88
C HIS A 209 -7.39 -6.71 -1.37
N TYR A 210 -8.41 -6.47 -2.19
CA TYR A 210 -8.68 -5.17 -2.82
C TYR A 210 -9.65 -4.31 -2.01
N ILE A 211 -9.16 -3.63 -0.96
CA ILE A 211 -9.95 -2.60 -0.25
C ILE A 211 -9.96 -1.29 -1.06
N GLU A 212 -10.85 -1.22 -2.03
CA GLU A 212 -11.05 -0.03 -2.88
C GLU A 212 -11.84 1.08 -2.17
N PRO A 213 -11.95 2.30 -2.76
CA PRO A 213 -12.83 3.34 -2.24
C PRO A 213 -14.28 2.85 -2.05
N PRO A 214 -15.09 3.54 -1.23
CA PRO A 214 -16.42 3.07 -0.84
C PRO A 214 -17.30 2.72 -2.05
N PHE A 215 -18.08 1.65 -1.89
CA PHE A 215 -19.08 1.16 -2.86
C PHE A 215 -18.52 0.57 -4.16
N PHE A 216 -17.19 0.44 -4.31
CA PHE A 216 -16.64 -0.42 -5.36
C PHE A 216 -17.08 -1.88 -5.13
N PRO A 217 -17.57 -2.58 -6.16
CA PRO A 217 -18.07 -3.94 -5.99
C PRO A 217 -16.94 -4.90 -5.66
N VAL A 218 -17.24 -5.87 -4.79
CA VAL A 218 -16.28 -6.93 -4.44
C VAL A 218 -15.99 -7.79 -5.64
N CYS A 219 -14.71 -8.00 -5.91
CA CYS A 219 -14.24 -8.86 -6.97
C CYS A 219 -13.61 -10.12 -6.39
N GLU A 220 -14.34 -11.23 -6.39
CA GLU A 220 -13.91 -12.46 -5.71
C GLU A 220 -12.70 -13.13 -6.39
N ALA A 221 -12.65 -13.12 -7.72
CA ALA A 221 -11.56 -13.72 -8.49
C ALA A 221 -11.37 -13.09 -9.87
N THR A 222 -10.12 -12.85 -10.26
CA THR A 222 -9.74 -12.37 -11.61
C THR A 222 -8.37 -12.91 -12.01
N MET A 223 -7.97 -12.63 -13.25
CA MET A 223 -6.63 -12.93 -13.74
C MET A 223 -5.61 -12.10 -12.98
N HIS A 224 -4.72 -12.77 -12.26
CA HIS A 224 -3.57 -12.13 -11.63
C HIS A 224 -2.43 -12.03 -12.65
N SER A 225 -1.98 -10.82 -12.96
CA SER A 225 -0.94 -10.55 -13.98
C SER A 225 0.38 -11.28 -13.70
N PHE A 226 0.90 -11.19 -12.46
CA PHE A 226 2.13 -11.87 -12.05
C PHE A 226 2.01 -13.40 -12.00
N VAL A 227 0.95 -13.95 -11.39
CA VAL A 227 0.74 -15.41 -11.30
C VAL A 227 0.32 -16.02 -12.65
N ASN A 228 -0.21 -15.19 -13.55
CA ASN A 228 -0.76 -15.56 -14.86
C ASN A 228 -1.85 -16.65 -14.78
N ARG A 229 -2.73 -16.54 -13.78
CA ARG A 229 -3.88 -17.43 -13.55
C ARG A 229 -5.05 -16.66 -12.93
N LEU A 230 -6.26 -17.21 -13.04
CA LEU A 230 -7.39 -16.79 -12.20
C LEU A 230 -7.06 -17.12 -10.75
N VAL A 231 -7.09 -16.13 -9.86
CA VAL A 231 -6.87 -16.31 -8.43
C VAL A 231 -8.02 -15.76 -7.62
N PHE A 232 -8.23 -16.31 -6.42
CA PHE A 232 -9.10 -15.68 -5.44
C PHE A 232 -8.42 -14.46 -4.81
N TRP A 233 -9.19 -13.41 -4.56
CA TRP A 233 -8.78 -12.22 -3.79
C TRP A 233 -9.35 -12.21 -2.38
N GLY A 234 -10.41 -12.99 -2.16
CA GLY A 234 -11.17 -13.06 -0.92
C GLY A 234 -12.16 -11.92 -0.76
N GLY A 235 -12.85 -11.93 0.38
CA GLY A 235 -13.85 -10.92 0.72
C GLY A 235 -15.28 -11.42 0.57
N GLU A 236 -16.04 -11.33 1.66
CA GLU A 236 -17.48 -11.52 1.65
C GLU A 236 -18.18 -10.20 1.29
N PRO A 237 -19.15 -10.17 0.37
CA PRO A 237 -19.73 -8.94 -0.19
C PRO A 237 -20.08 -7.87 0.84
N LYS A 238 -20.81 -8.24 1.90
CA LYS A 238 -21.23 -7.33 2.95
C LYS A 238 -20.06 -6.82 3.80
N ALA A 239 -19.28 -7.73 4.37
CA ALA A 239 -18.18 -7.39 5.28
C ALA A 239 -17.08 -6.58 4.56
N HIS A 240 -16.79 -6.94 3.31
CA HIS A 240 -15.83 -6.23 2.48
C HIS A 240 -16.33 -4.81 2.14
N SER A 241 -17.60 -4.65 1.76
CA SER A 241 -18.16 -3.31 1.50
C SER A 241 -18.13 -2.42 2.74
N GLU A 242 -18.45 -2.95 3.93
CA GLU A 242 -18.35 -2.23 5.21
C GLU A 242 -16.90 -1.84 5.52
N ALA A 243 -15.94 -2.72 5.24
CA ALA A 243 -14.52 -2.45 5.40
C ALA A 243 -14.03 -1.31 4.49
N GLN A 244 -14.47 -1.25 3.22
CA GLN A 244 -14.12 -0.16 2.31
C GLN A 244 -14.60 1.21 2.82
N VAL A 245 -15.84 1.28 3.33
CA VAL A 245 -16.41 2.51 3.89
C VAL A 245 -15.60 2.98 5.10
N ASP A 246 -15.34 2.08 6.05
CA ASP A 246 -14.62 2.40 7.28
C ASP A 246 -13.13 2.73 7.01
N ALA A 247 -12.47 1.96 6.14
CA ALA A 247 -11.09 2.21 5.72
C ALA A 247 -10.94 3.59 5.10
N TRP A 248 -11.87 3.98 4.21
CA TRP A 248 -11.85 5.31 3.58
C TRP A 248 -11.89 6.44 4.60
N GLN A 249 -12.74 6.33 5.62
CA GLN A 249 -12.84 7.33 6.69
C GLN A 249 -11.55 7.39 7.53
N ARG A 250 -10.95 6.24 7.83
CA ARG A 250 -9.71 6.15 8.60
C ARG A 250 -8.51 6.68 7.86
N ILE A 251 -8.40 6.43 6.56
CA ILE A 251 -7.36 6.99 5.69
C ILE A 251 -7.41 8.52 5.73
N GLN A 252 -8.60 9.10 5.51
CA GLN A 252 -8.79 10.55 5.56
C GLN A 252 -8.47 11.13 6.93
N ALA A 253 -8.91 10.46 8.00
CA ALA A 253 -8.66 10.92 9.35
C ALA A 253 -7.18 10.91 9.71
N PHE A 254 -6.48 9.84 9.34
CA PHE A 254 -5.05 9.67 9.56
C PHE A 254 -4.24 10.74 8.82
N PHE A 255 -4.50 10.95 7.53
CA PHE A 255 -3.79 11.98 6.76
C PHE A 255 -4.14 13.40 7.24
N SER A 256 -5.38 13.68 7.62
CA SER A 256 -5.75 14.97 8.20
C SER A 256 -4.99 15.25 9.49
N LYS A 257 -4.88 14.26 10.38
CA LYS A 257 -4.13 14.36 11.63
C LYS A 257 -2.65 14.63 11.37
N HIS A 258 -2.02 13.85 10.49
CA HIS A 258 -0.56 13.86 10.34
C HIS A 258 0.00 14.82 9.28
N LEU A 259 -0.84 15.31 8.35
CA LEU A 259 -0.43 16.27 7.31
C LEU A 259 -1.02 17.68 7.53
N ASN A 260 -2.20 17.77 8.14
CA ASN A 260 -2.83 19.06 8.43
C ASN A 260 -2.69 19.52 9.89
N GLY A 261 -2.33 18.63 10.82
CA GLY A 261 -2.34 18.93 12.25
C GLY A 261 -3.76 19.17 12.79
N LYS A 262 -4.80 18.67 12.10
CA LYS A 262 -6.21 18.79 12.50
C LYS A 262 -6.74 17.42 12.88
N GLU A 263 -7.40 17.31 14.02
CA GLU A 263 -8.20 16.12 14.32
C GLU A 263 -9.40 16.06 13.36
N TYR A 264 -9.51 14.96 12.63
CA TYR A 264 -10.65 14.69 11.76
C TYR A 264 -11.74 14.00 12.58
N LEU A 265 -12.89 14.64 12.72
CA LEU A 265 -14.05 14.00 13.32
C LEU A 265 -14.61 12.99 12.31
N ILE A 266 -14.45 11.69 12.60
CA ILE A 266 -15.14 10.64 11.85
C ILE A 266 -16.64 10.88 12.05
N PRO A 267 -17.43 11.18 10.99
CA PRO A 267 -18.86 11.35 11.15
C PRO A 267 -19.46 10.08 11.74
N SER A 268 -20.24 10.21 12.82
CA SER A 268 -20.97 9.10 13.42
C SER A 268 -21.79 8.39 12.34
N LYS A 269 -21.73 7.05 12.31
CA LYS A 269 -22.45 6.20 11.34
C LYS A 269 -23.90 6.67 11.18
N LEU A 270 -24.31 6.92 9.93
CA LEU A 270 -25.72 7.01 9.53
C LEU A 270 -26.38 5.63 9.63
#